data_AF-A0A3G7U644-F1
#
_entry.id   AF-A0A3G7U644-F1
#
_cell.length_a   1.000
_cell.length_b   1.000
_cell.length_c   1.000
_cell.angle_alpha   90.00
_cell.angle_beta   90.00
_cell.angle_gamma   90.00
#
_symmetry.space_group_name_H-M   'P 1'
#
loop_
_entity.id
_entity.type
_entity.pdbx_description
1 polymer ?
#
loop_
_entity_poly.entity_id
_entity_poly.type
_entity_poly.pdbx_seq_one_letter_code
_entity_poly.pdbx_strand_id
1 'polypeptide(L)'
;MSVEADAVAKLEEGEEQSRSFSGSWYVYLNLLFVLALLIVYYFMGGWSFPDYPNYVTIVNNGGYLFSKDEYMAEWVSRLFLSQGLLFFDSADHVVDFFALIVQIFYVLFVFYFGVVKGGISRRGWFFFTAVLGPLLITTALRASPAYILVAYIAATGGKFNLKFILLSILAVSFHDSALILVAVYAASCIATYMFKSIGLVFYQFLMWCSLTLILLSQQVAYVLFSVVSKLNIGIRSVYFQELPETSTVKKIFMVVIWVVAYTTIKNLAVQARTKLFVCGSMLLTALSFALSEVVGVRFALYVLGSCVLAKGAFLFTGQSSSRYRQVDVIFAVGYFCLVFMDILRNAGGA
;
A
#
# COMPACT_ATOMS: atom_id res chain seq x y z
N MET A 1 48.55 22.67 11.97
CA MET A 1 47.30 21.97 11.59
C MET A 1 47.65 21.06 10.43
N SER A 2 47.57 19.75 10.64
CA SER A 2 48.24 18.74 9.80
C SER A 2 47.46 18.43 8.53
N VAL A 3 48.21 18.17 7.46
CA VAL A 3 47.74 17.71 6.14
C VAL A 3 46.83 16.47 6.23
N GLU A 4 46.94 15.71 7.32
CA GLU A 4 46.06 14.56 7.62
C GLU A 4 44.62 14.96 7.96
N ALA A 5 44.39 16.10 8.62
CA ALA A 5 43.04 16.57 8.93
C ALA A 5 42.30 17.02 7.64
N ASP A 6 43.02 17.64 6.71
CA ASP A 6 42.49 18.04 5.39
C ASP A 6 42.25 16.84 4.46
N ALA A 7 43.06 15.78 4.57
CA ALA A 7 42.88 14.56 3.80
C ALA A 7 41.68 13.73 4.28
N VAL A 8 41.46 13.67 5.60
CA VAL A 8 40.29 13.00 6.20
C VAL A 8 39.00 13.77 5.89
N ALA A 9 39.02 15.11 5.99
CA ALA A 9 37.86 15.95 5.62
C ALA A 9 37.48 15.81 4.13
N LYS A 10 38.47 15.75 3.23
CA LYS A 10 38.23 15.52 1.79
C LYS A 10 37.72 14.11 1.46
N LEU A 11 38.11 13.10 2.24
CA LEU A 11 37.58 11.74 2.10
C LEU A 11 36.12 11.65 2.60
N GLU A 12 35.79 12.33 3.70
CA GLU A 12 34.42 12.42 4.21
C GLU A 12 33.50 13.21 3.26
N GLU A 13 33.97 14.34 2.70
CA GLU A 13 33.25 15.10 1.68
C GLU A 13 33.06 14.33 0.37
N GLY A 14 34.07 13.53 -0.04
CA GLY A 14 33.98 12.67 -1.22
C GLY A 14 33.02 11.49 -1.05
N GLU A 15 32.96 10.89 0.16
CA GLU A 15 31.99 9.85 0.50
C GLU A 15 30.55 10.41 0.59
N GLU A 16 30.37 11.62 1.14
CA GLU A 16 29.06 12.30 1.17
C GLU A 16 28.60 12.73 -0.22
N GLN A 17 29.49 13.26 -1.07
CA GLN A 17 29.16 13.62 -2.46
C GLN A 17 28.83 12.39 -3.31
N SER A 18 29.57 11.28 -3.17
CA SER A 18 29.26 10.03 -3.89
C SER A 18 27.95 9.38 -3.41
N ARG A 19 27.65 9.45 -2.10
CA ARG A 19 26.35 9.04 -1.54
C ARG A 19 25.20 9.94 -2.02
N SER A 20 25.44 11.23 -2.15
CA SER A 20 24.46 12.20 -2.67
C SER A 20 24.11 11.92 -4.14
N PHE A 21 25.11 11.67 -5.00
CA PHE A 21 24.90 11.32 -6.40
C PHE A 21 24.22 9.94 -6.58
N SER A 22 24.61 8.91 -5.82
CA SER A 22 23.96 7.58 -5.91
C SER A 22 22.57 7.51 -5.27
N GLY A 23 22.20 8.48 -4.43
CA GLY A 23 20.83 8.62 -3.93
C GLY A 23 19.92 9.42 -4.88
N SER A 24 20.50 10.29 -5.73
CA SER A 24 19.76 11.21 -6.60
C SER A 24 19.19 10.52 -7.85
N TRP A 25 19.88 9.53 -8.43
CA TRP A 25 19.38 8.84 -9.64
C TRP A 25 18.05 8.09 -9.43
N TYR A 26 17.80 7.55 -8.22
CA TYR A 26 16.52 6.92 -7.88
C TYR A 26 15.34 7.89 -7.97
N VAL A 27 15.56 9.19 -7.78
CA VAL A 27 14.54 10.22 -7.95
C VAL A 27 14.17 10.35 -9.43
N TYR A 28 15.16 10.50 -10.29
CA TYR A 28 14.94 10.63 -11.74
C TYR A 28 14.33 9.38 -12.34
N LEU A 29 14.76 8.19 -11.90
CA LEU A 29 14.12 6.94 -12.29
C LEU A 29 12.66 6.86 -11.83
N ASN A 30 12.37 7.29 -10.61
CA ASN A 30 11.01 7.26 -10.10
C ASN A 30 10.10 8.19 -10.92
N LEU A 31 10.58 9.40 -11.23
CA LEU A 31 9.88 10.34 -12.10
C LEU A 31 9.65 9.80 -13.52
N LEU A 32 10.70 9.25 -14.14
CA LEU A 32 10.62 8.65 -15.47
C LEU A 32 9.60 7.50 -15.48
N PHE A 33 9.61 6.68 -14.44
CA PHE A 33 8.71 5.54 -14.31
C PHE A 33 7.25 5.98 -14.13
N VAL A 34 6.98 6.96 -13.26
CA VAL A 34 5.63 7.53 -13.10
C VAL A 34 5.15 8.16 -14.40
N LEU A 35 6.02 8.90 -15.10
CA LEU A 35 5.70 9.48 -16.40
C LEU A 35 5.34 8.40 -17.43
N ALA A 36 6.14 7.33 -17.52
CA ALA A 36 5.87 6.20 -18.41
C ALA A 36 4.53 5.53 -18.08
N LEU A 37 4.20 5.34 -16.81
CA LEU A 37 2.91 4.78 -16.38
C LEU A 37 1.74 5.67 -16.79
N LEU A 38 1.85 6.98 -16.60
CA LEU A 38 0.80 7.93 -17.02
C LEU A 38 0.64 7.93 -18.54
N ILE A 39 1.74 7.91 -19.29
CA ILE A 39 1.69 7.81 -20.75
C ILE A 39 0.94 6.54 -21.18
N VAL A 40 1.29 5.38 -20.62
CA VAL A 40 0.60 4.11 -20.91
C VAL A 40 -0.88 4.19 -20.55
N TYR A 41 -1.22 4.73 -19.38
CA TYR A 41 -2.59 4.95 -18.93
C TYR A 41 -3.41 5.74 -19.97
N TYR A 42 -2.90 6.88 -20.43
CA TYR A 42 -3.62 7.72 -21.39
C TYR A 42 -3.62 7.15 -22.82
N PHE A 43 -2.63 6.35 -23.21
CA PHE A 43 -2.65 5.61 -24.47
C PHE A 43 -3.67 4.47 -24.50
N MET A 44 -3.85 3.76 -23.39
CA MET A 44 -4.87 2.70 -23.27
C MET A 44 -6.29 3.28 -23.14
N GLY A 45 -6.40 4.49 -22.59
CA GLY A 45 -7.65 5.24 -22.46
C GLY A 45 -8.34 5.05 -21.12
N GLY A 46 -8.84 6.18 -20.59
CA GLY A 46 -9.76 6.36 -19.44
C GLY A 46 -10.67 5.18 -19.09
N TRP A 47 -11.35 4.72 -20.10
CA TRP A 47 -12.46 3.77 -19.98
C TRP A 47 -12.02 2.32 -19.80
N SER A 48 -10.76 2.00 -20.10
CA SER A 48 -10.23 0.62 -20.02
C SER A 48 -9.93 0.16 -18.59
N PHE A 49 -10.11 1.02 -17.59
CA PHE A 49 -9.77 0.69 -16.20
C PHE A 49 -10.87 -0.15 -15.53
N PRO A 50 -10.51 -1.19 -14.75
CA PRO A 50 -11.49 -2.13 -14.18
C PRO A 50 -12.59 -1.50 -13.32
N ASP A 51 -12.30 -0.38 -12.65
CA ASP A 51 -13.27 0.32 -11.79
C ASP A 51 -13.98 1.49 -12.50
N TYR A 52 -13.62 1.84 -13.75
CA TYR A 52 -14.20 2.99 -14.47
C TYR A 52 -15.73 2.93 -14.57
N PRO A 53 -16.35 1.81 -14.99
CA PRO A 53 -17.81 1.74 -15.10
C PRO A 53 -18.52 1.87 -13.74
N ASN A 54 -17.88 1.40 -12.67
CA ASN A 54 -18.39 1.56 -11.31
C ASN A 54 -18.41 3.03 -10.91
N TYR A 55 -17.40 3.82 -11.28
CA TYR A 55 -17.37 5.25 -10.99
C TYR A 55 -18.40 6.05 -11.78
N VAL A 56 -18.58 5.73 -13.07
CA VAL A 56 -19.65 6.32 -13.89
C VAL A 56 -21.01 6.06 -13.24
N THR A 57 -21.24 4.84 -12.75
CA THR A 57 -22.46 4.47 -12.02
C THR A 57 -22.63 5.29 -10.73
N ILE A 58 -21.56 5.46 -9.95
CA ILE A 58 -21.59 6.27 -8.72
C ILE A 58 -21.96 7.73 -9.03
N VAL A 59 -21.39 8.31 -10.07
CA VAL A 59 -21.69 9.70 -10.48
C VAL A 59 -23.15 9.83 -10.90
N ASN A 60 -23.63 8.92 -11.76
CA ASN A 60 -25.03 8.91 -12.23
C ASN A 60 -26.04 8.73 -11.09
N ASN A 61 -25.63 8.06 -10.00
CA ASN A 61 -26.43 7.87 -8.79
C ASN A 61 -26.23 8.98 -7.73
N GLY A 62 -25.66 10.14 -8.11
CA GLY A 62 -25.50 11.29 -7.20
C GLY A 62 -24.40 11.10 -6.14
N GLY A 63 -23.40 10.26 -6.43
CA GLY A 63 -22.25 10.00 -5.55
C GLY A 63 -22.38 8.75 -4.68
N TYR A 64 -23.25 7.80 -5.05
CA TYR A 64 -23.53 6.56 -4.30
C TYR A 64 -23.56 5.34 -5.21
N LEU A 65 -22.93 4.23 -4.80
CA LEU A 65 -23.04 2.98 -5.58
C LEU A 65 -24.38 2.28 -5.32
N PHE A 66 -24.83 2.18 -4.06
CA PHE A 66 -26.14 1.61 -3.72
C PHE A 66 -26.92 2.47 -2.71
N SER A 67 -26.32 2.92 -1.60
CA SER A 67 -27.02 3.83 -0.67
C SER A 67 -26.11 4.77 0.12
N LYS A 68 -26.71 5.78 0.76
CA LYS A 68 -25.99 6.84 1.50
C LYS A 68 -25.31 6.37 2.77
N ASP A 69 -25.81 5.30 3.37
CA ASP A 69 -25.39 4.79 4.67
C ASP A 69 -24.20 3.81 4.57
N GLU A 70 -23.72 3.50 3.36
CA GLU A 70 -22.69 2.47 3.10
C GLU A 70 -21.25 2.94 3.26
N TYR A 71 -21.02 4.25 3.29
CA TYR A 71 -19.71 4.87 3.27
C TYR A 71 -19.52 5.70 4.54
N MET A 72 -18.66 5.23 5.44
CA MET A 72 -18.40 5.94 6.69
C MET A 72 -17.48 7.15 6.48
N ALA A 73 -16.46 7.03 5.63
CA ALA A 73 -15.33 7.94 5.63
C ALA A 73 -14.83 8.43 4.26
N GLU A 74 -15.25 7.85 3.13
CA GLU A 74 -14.81 8.20 1.76
C GLU A 74 -15.28 9.60 1.26
N TRP A 75 -15.20 10.62 2.11
CA TRP A 75 -15.78 11.94 1.93
C TRP A 75 -15.21 12.68 0.72
N VAL A 76 -13.90 12.64 0.49
CA VAL A 76 -13.26 13.39 -0.61
C VAL A 76 -13.67 12.77 -1.95
N SER A 77 -13.52 11.46 -2.09
CA SER A 77 -13.92 10.73 -3.30
C SER A 77 -15.40 10.95 -3.60
N ARG A 78 -16.26 10.88 -2.58
CA ARG A 78 -17.71 11.08 -2.75
C ARG A 78 -18.08 12.54 -3.06
N LEU A 79 -17.39 13.52 -2.47
CA LEU A 79 -17.63 14.92 -2.78
C LEU A 79 -17.37 15.20 -4.27
N PHE A 80 -16.24 14.73 -4.79
CA PHE A 80 -15.90 14.87 -6.21
C PHE A 80 -16.93 14.18 -7.10
N LEU A 81 -17.30 12.94 -6.79
CA LEU A 81 -18.23 12.17 -7.63
C LEU A 81 -19.68 12.66 -7.54
N SER A 82 -20.12 13.24 -6.41
CA SER A 82 -21.48 13.78 -6.25
C SER A 82 -21.66 15.17 -6.83
N GLN A 83 -20.64 16.03 -6.74
CA GLN A 83 -20.71 17.43 -7.19
C GLN A 83 -20.15 17.61 -8.61
N GLY A 84 -19.50 16.60 -9.18
CA GLY A 84 -18.83 16.72 -10.47
C GLY A 84 -19.73 17.15 -11.62
N LEU A 85 -20.98 16.67 -11.65
CA LEU A 85 -21.95 17.05 -12.69
C LEU A 85 -22.41 18.52 -12.62
N LEU A 86 -22.04 19.28 -11.57
CA LEU A 86 -22.21 20.73 -11.55
C LEU A 86 -21.19 21.47 -12.43
N PHE A 87 -20.08 20.82 -12.76
CA PHE A 87 -18.94 21.40 -13.48
C PHE A 87 -18.65 20.74 -14.83
N PHE A 88 -19.20 19.53 -15.07
CA PHE A 88 -18.95 18.74 -16.27
C PHE A 88 -20.25 18.21 -16.87
N ASP A 89 -20.30 18.14 -18.19
CA ASP A 89 -21.50 17.76 -18.96
C ASP A 89 -21.78 16.24 -18.98
N SER A 90 -20.82 15.41 -18.54
CA SER A 90 -20.96 13.95 -18.53
C SER A 90 -20.27 13.30 -17.33
N ALA A 91 -20.78 12.14 -16.92
CA ALA A 91 -20.18 11.34 -15.86
C ALA A 91 -18.76 10.87 -16.21
N ASP A 92 -18.50 10.54 -17.47
CA ASP A 92 -17.17 10.14 -17.95
C ASP A 92 -16.13 11.26 -17.70
N HIS A 93 -16.47 12.51 -18.03
CA HIS A 93 -15.59 13.65 -17.77
C HIS A 93 -15.34 13.88 -16.28
N VAL A 94 -16.34 13.64 -15.42
CA VAL A 94 -16.16 13.70 -13.95
C VAL A 94 -15.16 12.64 -13.49
N VAL A 95 -15.28 11.41 -13.98
CA VAL A 95 -14.40 10.30 -13.60
C VAL A 95 -12.96 10.54 -14.09
N ASP A 96 -12.79 11.01 -15.33
CA ASP A 96 -11.49 11.36 -15.89
C ASP A 96 -10.79 12.47 -15.08
N PHE A 97 -11.55 13.50 -14.70
CA PHE A 97 -11.03 14.59 -13.88
C PHE A 97 -10.65 14.12 -12.48
N PHE A 98 -11.45 13.26 -11.86
CA PHE A 98 -11.13 12.66 -10.56
C PHE A 98 -9.85 11.80 -10.65
N ALA A 99 -9.70 10.99 -11.69
CA ALA A 99 -8.51 10.19 -11.94
C ALA A 99 -7.26 11.08 -12.07
N LEU A 100 -7.35 12.17 -12.83
CA LEU A 100 -6.26 13.14 -12.97
C LEU A 100 -5.85 13.75 -11.62
N ILE A 101 -6.81 14.13 -10.76
CA ILE A 101 -6.53 14.67 -9.43
C ILE A 101 -5.77 13.66 -8.56
N VAL A 102 -6.21 12.40 -8.56
CA VAL A 102 -5.54 11.32 -7.83
C VAL A 102 -4.11 11.12 -8.35
N GLN A 103 -3.91 11.16 -9.66
CA GLN A 103 -2.59 10.99 -10.27
C GLN A 103 -1.67 12.16 -9.95
N ILE A 104 -2.17 13.40 -9.98
CA ILE A 104 -1.43 14.58 -9.52
C ILE A 104 -1.06 14.42 -8.05
N PHE A 105 -2.01 14.01 -7.19
CA PHE A 105 -1.72 13.72 -5.79
C PHE A 105 -0.62 12.67 -5.64
N TYR A 106 -0.70 11.56 -6.39
CA TYR A 106 0.31 10.51 -6.40
C TYR A 106 1.70 11.06 -6.73
N VAL A 107 1.81 11.80 -7.84
CA VAL A 107 3.06 12.41 -8.32
C VAL A 107 3.64 13.36 -7.28
N LEU A 108 2.81 14.29 -6.78
CA LEU A 108 3.23 15.26 -5.76
C LEU A 108 3.68 14.58 -4.47
N PHE A 109 2.97 13.53 -4.04
CA PHE A 109 3.29 12.81 -2.81
C PHE A 109 4.60 12.04 -2.93
N VAL A 110 4.78 11.30 -4.01
CA VAL A 110 6.04 10.59 -4.31
C VAL A 110 7.19 11.57 -4.47
N PHE A 111 6.98 12.73 -5.09
CA PHE A 111 8.00 13.77 -5.22
C PHE A 111 8.36 14.38 -3.86
N TYR A 112 7.38 14.88 -3.12
CA TYR A 112 7.63 15.56 -1.84
C TYR A 112 8.31 14.64 -0.82
N PHE A 113 7.84 13.40 -0.68
CA PHE A 113 8.39 12.48 0.32
C PHE A 113 9.55 11.62 -0.20
N GLY A 114 9.64 11.38 -1.50
CA GLY A 114 10.73 10.62 -2.11
C GLY A 114 11.96 11.45 -2.44
N VAL A 115 11.81 12.75 -2.69
CA VAL A 115 12.90 13.64 -3.11
C VAL A 115 13.34 14.57 -1.98
N VAL A 116 12.39 15.22 -1.31
CA VAL A 116 12.68 16.37 -0.43
C VAL A 116 12.88 15.98 1.03
N LYS A 117 12.22 14.92 1.54
CA LYS A 117 12.30 14.53 2.97
C LYS A 117 13.18 13.30 3.23
N GLY A 118 14.24 13.48 4.01
CA GLY A 118 15.19 12.42 4.41
C GLY A 118 14.70 11.38 5.43
N GLY A 119 13.39 11.23 5.62
CA GLY A 119 12.85 10.31 6.64
C GLY A 119 12.69 8.85 6.19
N ILE A 120 12.76 8.59 4.88
CA ILE A 120 12.59 7.28 4.25
C ILE A 120 13.62 7.15 3.13
N SER A 121 14.14 5.94 2.92
CA SER A 121 15.10 5.67 1.84
C SER A 121 14.50 6.01 0.47
N ARG A 122 15.19 6.84 -0.32
CA ARG A 122 14.83 7.17 -1.71
C ARG A 122 14.62 5.92 -2.57
N ARG A 123 15.41 4.88 -2.29
CA ARG A 123 15.29 3.55 -2.89
C ARG A 123 13.95 2.89 -2.54
N GLY A 124 13.48 3.00 -1.30
CA GLY A 124 12.19 2.47 -0.87
C GLY A 124 11.03 3.07 -1.64
N TRP A 125 11.08 4.37 -1.88
CA TRP A 125 10.11 5.06 -2.72
C TRP A 125 10.11 4.56 -4.16
N PHE A 126 11.30 4.38 -4.76
CA PHE A 126 11.39 3.80 -6.09
C PHE A 126 10.76 2.39 -6.16
N PHE A 127 11.09 1.49 -5.22
CA PHE A 127 10.47 0.15 -5.22
C PHE A 127 8.98 0.19 -4.91
N PHE A 128 8.53 1.05 -4.00
CA PHE A 128 7.11 1.24 -3.74
C PHE A 128 6.39 1.65 -5.02
N THR A 129 6.92 2.63 -5.75
CA THR A 129 6.34 3.10 -7.00
C THR A 129 6.45 2.06 -8.12
N ALA A 130 7.56 1.33 -8.23
CA ALA A 130 7.69 0.27 -9.22
C ALA A 130 6.67 -0.86 -9.00
N VAL A 131 6.46 -1.25 -7.74
CA VAL A 131 5.65 -2.41 -7.35
C VAL A 131 4.16 -2.08 -7.32
N LEU A 132 3.79 -0.95 -6.70
CA LEU A 132 2.40 -0.57 -6.49
C LEU A 132 1.94 0.54 -7.42
N GLY A 133 2.84 1.36 -7.98
CA GLY A 133 2.48 2.45 -8.89
C GLY A 133 1.57 2.04 -10.04
N PRO A 134 1.80 0.91 -10.74
CA PRO A 134 0.90 0.44 -11.79
C PRO A 134 -0.52 0.25 -11.24
N LEU A 135 -0.68 -0.57 -10.20
CA LEU A 135 -1.98 -0.82 -9.55
C LEU A 135 -2.64 0.48 -9.04
N LEU A 136 -1.87 1.39 -8.48
CA LEU A 136 -2.36 2.64 -7.89
C LEU A 136 -2.78 3.66 -8.96
N ILE A 137 -2.13 3.67 -10.12
CA ILE A 137 -2.39 4.62 -11.20
C ILE A 137 -3.44 4.07 -12.18
N THR A 138 -3.58 2.74 -12.32
CA THR A 138 -4.49 2.13 -13.30
C THR A 138 -5.74 1.52 -12.68
N THR A 139 -5.68 0.98 -11.46
CA THR A 139 -6.73 0.09 -10.96
C THR A 139 -7.40 0.62 -9.69
N ALA A 140 -6.62 1.10 -8.73
CA ALA A 140 -7.11 1.49 -7.41
C ALA A 140 -7.21 3.00 -7.19
N LEU A 141 -7.39 3.79 -8.26
CA LEU A 141 -7.26 5.26 -8.27
C LEU A 141 -7.89 5.94 -7.03
N ARG A 142 -9.18 5.70 -6.71
CA ARG A 142 -9.81 6.34 -5.54
C ARG A 142 -9.09 6.07 -4.21
N ALA A 143 -8.52 4.87 -4.07
CA ALA A 143 -7.93 4.37 -2.84
C ALA A 143 -6.42 4.63 -2.80
N SER A 144 -5.82 5.03 -3.92
CA SER A 144 -4.40 5.27 -4.05
C SER A 144 -3.84 6.26 -3.04
N PRO A 145 -4.49 7.41 -2.78
CA PRO A 145 -4.04 8.34 -1.75
C PRO A 145 -4.00 7.65 -0.37
N ALA A 146 -5.01 6.85 -0.04
CA ALA A 146 -5.06 6.11 1.20
C ALA A 146 -3.93 5.06 1.32
N TYR A 147 -3.68 4.28 0.28
CA TYR A 147 -2.58 3.30 0.24
C TYR A 147 -1.22 3.96 0.51
N ILE A 148 -0.94 5.08 -0.17
CA ILE A 148 0.33 5.78 -0.06
C ILE A 148 0.49 6.42 1.32
N LEU A 149 -0.55 7.08 1.82
CA LEU A 149 -0.54 7.74 3.13
C LEU A 149 -0.32 6.75 4.26
N VAL A 150 -1.03 5.62 4.26
CA VAL A 150 -0.88 4.56 5.27
C VAL A 150 0.52 3.94 5.19
N ALA A 151 1.00 3.61 3.99
CA ALA A 151 2.35 3.08 3.81
C ALA A 151 3.41 4.06 4.32
N TYR A 152 3.25 5.35 4.03
CA TYR A 152 4.13 6.41 4.52
C TYR A 152 4.13 6.51 6.04
N ILE A 153 2.94 6.60 6.66
CA ILE A 153 2.79 6.64 8.12
C ILE A 153 3.51 5.44 8.75
N ALA A 154 3.24 4.23 8.26
CA ALA A 154 3.84 3.01 8.74
C ALA A 154 5.36 3.00 8.60
N ALA A 155 5.88 3.40 7.44
CA ALA A 155 7.31 3.37 7.12
C ALA A 155 8.13 4.40 7.89
N THR A 156 7.60 5.59 8.16
CA THR A 156 8.31 6.58 9.00
C THR A 156 8.47 6.11 10.44
N GLY A 157 7.61 5.18 10.88
CA GLY A 157 7.53 4.77 12.27
C GLY A 157 7.27 5.94 13.20
N GLY A 158 6.60 7.03 12.78
CA GLY A 158 6.42 8.23 13.61
C GLY A 158 5.65 8.00 14.92
N LYS A 159 5.83 8.90 15.91
CA LYS A 159 4.98 8.98 17.12
C LYS A 159 3.58 9.49 16.77
N PHE A 160 2.61 9.19 17.62
CA PHE A 160 1.29 9.79 17.56
C PHE A 160 1.41 11.30 17.81
N ASN A 161 1.32 12.11 16.76
CA ASN A 161 1.47 13.56 16.78
C ASN A 161 0.49 14.20 15.78
N LEU A 162 0.43 15.54 15.75
CA LEU A 162 -0.49 16.27 14.87
C LEU A 162 -0.31 15.89 13.39
N LYS A 163 0.93 15.69 12.94
CA LYS A 163 1.21 15.25 11.56
C LYS A 163 0.60 13.87 11.27
N PHE A 164 0.73 12.91 12.20
CA PHE A 164 0.08 11.60 12.09
C PHE A 164 -1.44 11.75 12.01
N ILE A 165 -2.05 12.57 12.86
CA ILE A 165 -3.50 12.79 12.88
C ILE A 165 -3.97 13.36 11.54
N LEU A 166 -3.31 14.41 11.04
CA LEU A 166 -3.65 15.05 9.76
C LEU A 166 -3.53 14.07 8.58
N LEU A 167 -2.43 13.32 8.50
CA LEU A 167 -2.24 12.33 7.43
C LEU A 167 -3.22 11.17 7.54
N SER A 168 -3.61 10.78 8.76
CA SER A 168 -4.58 9.70 9.00
C SER A 168 -5.98 10.12 8.60
N ILE A 169 -6.41 11.34 8.98
CA ILE A 169 -7.70 11.91 8.55
C ILE A 169 -7.73 12.00 7.03
N LEU A 170 -6.66 12.48 6.41
CA LEU A 170 -6.57 12.54 4.96
C LEU A 170 -6.64 11.14 4.32
N ALA A 171 -5.95 10.14 4.87
CA ALA A 171 -6.01 8.78 4.33
C ALA A 171 -7.43 8.20 4.40
N VAL A 172 -8.08 8.38 5.54
CA VAL A 172 -9.45 7.95 5.82
C VAL A 172 -10.46 8.66 4.93
N SER A 173 -10.23 9.93 4.59
CA SER A 173 -11.14 10.69 3.74
C SER A 173 -11.21 10.21 2.29
N PHE A 174 -10.24 9.40 1.84
CA PHE A 174 -10.22 8.83 0.48
C PHE A 174 -10.82 7.42 0.40
N HIS A 175 -10.67 6.58 1.44
CA HIS A 175 -11.11 5.19 1.39
C HIS A 175 -11.34 4.56 2.79
N ASP A 176 -12.45 3.84 2.96
CA ASP A 176 -12.88 3.33 4.27
C ASP A 176 -11.89 2.31 4.88
N SER A 177 -11.23 1.48 4.04
CA SER A 177 -10.27 0.49 4.55
C SER A 177 -9.06 1.11 5.26
N ALA A 178 -8.77 2.40 5.01
CA ALA A 178 -7.71 3.12 5.69
C ALA A 178 -8.00 3.28 7.19
N LEU A 179 -9.27 3.36 7.58
CA LEU A 179 -9.69 3.52 8.97
C LEU A 179 -9.17 2.39 9.84
N ILE A 180 -9.34 1.14 9.39
CA ILE A 180 -8.89 -0.04 10.12
C ILE A 180 -7.37 -0.04 10.25
N LEU A 181 -6.64 0.36 9.19
CA LEU A 181 -5.17 0.36 9.22
C LEU A 181 -4.60 1.50 10.07
N VAL A 182 -5.22 2.68 10.05
CA VAL A 182 -4.91 3.77 10.97
C VAL A 182 -5.13 3.32 12.41
N ALA A 183 -6.22 2.60 12.69
CA ALA A 183 -6.48 2.04 14.03
C ALA A 183 -5.41 1.02 14.43
N VAL A 184 -4.98 0.13 13.53
CA VAL A 184 -3.87 -0.82 13.78
C VAL A 184 -2.56 -0.06 14.06
N TYR A 185 -2.28 1.02 13.35
CA TYR A 185 -1.07 1.82 13.60
C TYR A 185 -1.15 2.61 14.92
N ALA A 186 -2.32 3.15 15.26
CA ALA A 186 -2.55 3.79 16.55
C ALA A 186 -2.36 2.80 17.71
N ALA A 187 -2.93 1.59 17.59
CA ALA A 187 -2.73 0.50 18.54
C ALA A 187 -1.25 0.11 18.64
N SER A 188 -0.53 0.09 17.52
CA SER A 188 0.92 -0.17 17.51
C SER A 188 1.70 0.90 18.27
N CYS A 189 1.32 2.18 18.13
CA CYS A 189 1.92 3.27 18.90
C CYS A 189 1.67 3.11 20.41
N ILE A 190 0.42 2.84 20.80
CA ILE A 190 0.03 2.62 22.21
C ILE A 190 0.78 1.43 22.79
N ALA A 191 0.84 0.31 22.08
CA ALA A 191 1.55 -0.88 22.52
C ALA A 191 3.06 -0.60 22.73
N THR A 192 3.72 0.08 21.80
CA THR A 192 5.14 0.46 22.00
C THR A 192 5.37 1.46 23.14
N TYR A 193 4.35 2.23 23.52
CA TYR A 193 4.42 3.11 24.67
C TYR A 193 4.25 2.34 25.98
N MET A 194 3.32 1.38 26.03
CA MET A 194 3.03 0.56 27.21
C MET A 194 4.12 -0.48 27.49
N PHE A 195 4.70 -1.07 26.45
CA PHE A 195 5.70 -2.13 26.57
C PHE A 195 7.10 -1.61 26.23
N LYS A 196 7.98 -1.53 27.25
CA LYS A 196 9.36 -1.01 27.13
C LYS A 196 10.19 -1.71 26.03
N SER A 197 9.98 -3.01 25.83
CA SER A 197 10.61 -3.78 24.76
C SER A 197 9.72 -4.94 24.33
N ILE A 198 9.46 -5.06 23.03
CA ILE A 198 8.75 -6.19 22.45
C ILE A 198 9.79 -7.08 21.78
N GLY A 199 9.93 -8.30 22.29
CA GLY A 199 10.92 -9.26 21.82
C GLY A 199 10.61 -9.78 20.41
N LEU A 200 11.65 -10.19 19.68
CA LEU A 200 11.51 -10.73 18.32
C LEU A 200 10.60 -11.97 18.26
N VAL A 201 10.61 -12.78 19.32
CA VAL A 201 9.77 -13.99 19.46
C VAL A 201 8.28 -13.65 19.35
N PHE A 202 7.85 -12.52 19.93
CA PHE A 202 6.46 -12.07 19.86
C PHE A 202 6.05 -11.77 18.40
N TYR A 203 6.87 -11.02 17.67
CA TYR A 203 6.61 -10.74 16.25
C TYR A 203 6.57 -12.02 15.43
N GLN A 204 7.49 -12.95 15.67
CA GLN A 204 7.55 -14.23 14.95
C GLN A 204 6.29 -15.06 15.21
N PHE A 205 5.84 -15.14 16.46
CA PHE A 205 4.61 -15.82 16.82
C PHE A 205 3.40 -15.27 16.05
N LEU A 206 3.20 -13.94 16.05
CA LEU A 206 2.11 -13.31 15.31
C LEU A 206 2.19 -13.59 13.80
N MET A 207 3.40 -13.57 13.24
CA MET A 207 3.59 -13.92 11.83
C MET A 207 3.24 -15.38 11.57
N TRP A 208 3.67 -16.33 12.40
CA TRP A 208 3.29 -17.74 12.25
C TRP A 208 1.78 -17.94 12.37
N CYS A 209 1.10 -17.25 13.30
CA CYS A 209 -0.35 -17.25 13.37
C CYS A 209 -0.98 -16.77 12.05
N SER A 210 -0.48 -15.68 11.46
CA SER A 210 -0.98 -15.19 10.17
C SER A 210 -0.73 -16.17 9.02
N LEU A 211 0.40 -16.90 9.02
CA LEU A 211 0.67 -17.93 8.02
C LEU A 211 -0.32 -19.09 8.14
N THR A 212 -0.54 -19.57 9.37
CA THR A 212 -1.50 -20.64 9.64
C THR A 212 -2.90 -20.25 9.15
N LEU A 213 -3.33 -19.01 9.39
CA LEU A 213 -4.60 -18.49 8.87
C LEU A 213 -4.67 -18.47 7.34
N ILE A 214 -3.58 -18.11 6.64
CA ILE A 214 -3.52 -18.14 5.17
C ILE A 214 -3.59 -19.58 4.65
N LEU A 215 -2.84 -20.50 5.24
CA LEU A 215 -2.78 -21.90 4.81
C LEU A 215 -4.12 -22.60 5.03
N LEU A 216 -4.72 -22.39 6.20
CA LEU A 216 -6.00 -22.95 6.63
C LEU A 216 -7.20 -22.06 6.31
N SER A 217 -7.06 -21.12 5.36
CA SER A 217 -8.08 -20.13 5.01
C SER A 217 -9.45 -20.75 4.75
N GLN A 218 -9.49 -21.90 4.06
CA GLN A 218 -10.72 -22.61 3.73
C GLN A 218 -11.41 -23.15 5.00
N GLN A 219 -10.66 -23.78 5.90
CA GLN A 219 -11.17 -24.30 7.17
C GLN A 219 -11.66 -23.17 8.08
N VAL A 220 -10.92 -22.06 8.12
CA VAL A 220 -11.32 -20.85 8.85
C VAL A 220 -12.61 -20.28 8.27
N ALA A 221 -12.74 -20.23 6.94
CA ALA A 221 -13.96 -19.80 6.27
C ALA A 221 -15.14 -20.68 6.68
N TYR A 222 -15.02 -22.01 6.65
CA TYR A 222 -16.09 -22.93 7.07
C TYR A 222 -16.57 -22.67 8.50
N VAL A 223 -15.65 -22.47 9.44
CA VAL A 223 -16.00 -22.21 10.85
C VAL A 223 -16.70 -20.86 10.99
N LEU A 224 -16.13 -19.82 10.38
CA LEU A 224 -16.63 -18.45 10.52
C LEU A 224 -17.89 -18.18 9.70
N PHE A 225 -18.12 -18.92 8.61
CA PHE A 225 -19.28 -18.75 7.74
C PHE A 225 -20.58 -18.83 8.52
N SER A 226 -20.70 -19.81 9.43
CA SER A 226 -21.90 -20.00 10.26
C SER A 226 -22.23 -18.84 11.20
N VAL A 227 -21.23 -18.02 11.55
CA VAL A 227 -21.36 -16.85 12.42
C VAL A 227 -21.58 -15.61 11.57
N VAL A 228 -20.76 -15.42 10.54
CA VAL A 228 -20.78 -14.23 9.68
C VAL A 228 -22.04 -14.17 8.82
N SER A 229 -22.54 -15.31 8.32
CA SER A 229 -23.78 -15.35 7.53
C SER A 229 -25.03 -15.00 8.34
N LYS A 230 -24.95 -15.07 9.68
CA LYS A 230 -26.04 -14.70 10.60
C LYS A 230 -25.94 -13.28 11.11
N LEU A 231 -24.80 -12.61 10.92
CA LEU A 231 -24.64 -11.22 11.28
C LEU A 231 -25.32 -10.35 10.22
N ASN A 232 -26.18 -9.42 10.65
CA ASN A 232 -26.77 -8.42 9.76
C ASN A 232 -25.73 -7.33 9.46
N ILE A 233 -24.72 -7.66 8.64
CA ILE A 233 -23.63 -6.75 8.22
C ILE A 233 -24.08 -5.84 7.06
N GLY A 234 -25.40 -5.67 6.87
CA GLY A 234 -25.97 -4.92 5.77
C GLY A 234 -25.66 -5.52 4.40
N ILE A 235 -25.65 -4.68 3.36
CA ILE A 235 -25.51 -5.09 1.94
C ILE A 235 -24.14 -5.75 1.66
N ARG A 236 -23.12 -5.52 2.49
CA ARG A 236 -21.81 -6.20 2.37
C ARG A 236 -21.84 -7.68 2.79
N SER A 237 -22.96 -8.15 3.36
CA SER A 237 -23.20 -9.59 3.56
C SER A 237 -23.12 -10.39 2.26
N VAL A 238 -23.32 -9.75 1.09
CA VAL A 238 -23.19 -10.36 -0.25
C VAL A 238 -21.82 -11.02 -0.45
N TYR A 239 -20.75 -10.45 0.11
CA TYR A 239 -19.41 -11.06 0.04
C TYR A 239 -19.25 -12.35 0.86
N PHE A 240 -20.26 -12.71 1.65
CA PHE A 240 -20.28 -13.86 2.57
C PHE A 240 -21.52 -14.76 2.37
N GLN A 241 -22.26 -14.59 1.27
CA GLN A 241 -23.45 -15.40 0.96
C GLN A 241 -23.09 -16.80 0.45
N GLU A 242 -21.94 -16.93 -0.20
CA GLU A 242 -21.41 -18.19 -0.70
C GLU A 242 -20.11 -18.53 0.01
N LEU A 243 -19.88 -19.82 0.22
CA LEU A 243 -18.68 -20.31 0.87
C LEU A 243 -17.50 -20.10 -0.10
N PRO A 244 -16.51 -19.24 0.22
CA PRO A 244 -15.50 -18.88 -0.75
C PRO A 244 -14.64 -20.10 -1.07
N GLU A 245 -14.52 -20.44 -2.36
CA GLU A 245 -13.47 -21.34 -2.83
C GLU A 245 -12.16 -20.56 -2.87
N THR A 246 -11.19 -20.94 -2.01
CA THR A 246 -9.90 -20.23 -2.01
C THR A 246 -9.01 -20.65 -3.18
N SER A 247 -8.73 -19.69 -4.07
CA SER A 247 -7.82 -19.78 -5.19
C SER A 247 -6.39 -20.07 -4.71
N THR A 248 -5.81 -21.16 -5.21
CA THR A 248 -4.41 -21.53 -4.92
C THR A 248 -3.43 -20.42 -5.32
N VAL A 249 -3.67 -19.74 -6.44
CA VAL A 249 -2.80 -18.66 -6.93
C VAL A 249 -2.78 -17.47 -5.96
N LYS A 250 -3.97 -17.04 -5.49
CA LYS A 250 -4.06 -15.95 -4.51
C LYS A 250 -3.48 -16.34 -3.16
N LYS A 251 -3.61 -17.61 -2.75
CA LYS A 251 -2.95 -18.14 -1.55
C LYS A 251 -1.42 -18.08 -1.67
N ILE A 252 -0.85 -18.46 -2.81
CA ILE A 252 0.59 -18.33 -3.07
C ILE A 252 1.02 -16.85 -3.00
N PHE A 253 0.25 -15.95 -3.62
CA PHE A 253 0.49 -14.50 -3.54
C PHE A 253 0.50 -13.99 -2.09
N MET A 254 -0.46 -14.43 -1.28
CA MET A 254 -0.54 -14.12 0.15
C MET A 254 0.67 -14.63 0.93
N VAL A 255 1.18 -15.82 0.62
CA VAL A 255 2.41 -16.36 1.21
C VAL A 255 3.64 -15.54 0.80
N VAL A 256 3.73 -15.07 -0.45
CA VAL A 256 4.82 -14.19 -0.88
C VAL A 256 4.82 -12.88 -0.07
N ILE A 257 3.65 -12.26 0.11
CA ILE A 257 3.51 -11.06 0.95
C ILE A 257 3.88 -11.36 2.41
N TRP A 258 3.49 -12.52 2.92
CA TRP A 258 3.90 -12.98 4.25
C TRP A 258 5.42 -13.06 4.40
N VAL A 259 6.14 -13.60 3.41
CA VAL A 259 7.61 -13.68 3.42
C VAL A 259 8.23 -12.27 3.44
N VAL A 260 7.68 -11.34 2.64
CA VAL A 260 8.10 -9.93 2.62
C VAL A 260 7.85 -9.26 3.98
N ALA A 261 6.73 -9.52 4.63
CA ALA A 261 6.43 -9.02 5.97
C ALA A 261 7.35 -9.65 7.04
N TYR A 262 7.60 -10.95 6.95
CA TYR A 262 8.45 -11.69 7.89
C TYR A 262 9.91 -11.21 7.85
N THR A 263 10.43 -10.90 6.66
CA THR A 263 11.77 -10.29 6.53
C THR A 263 11.80 -8.85 7.06
N THR A 264 10.69 -8.11 6.96
CA THR A 264 10.56 -6.75 7.52
C THR A 264 10.69 -6.74 9.04
N ILE A 265 10.05 -7.67 9.74
CA ILE A 265 10.15 -7.74 11.22
C ILE A 265 11.54 -8.16 11.71
N LYS A 266 12.29 -8.92 10.90
CA LYS A 266 13.67 -9.31 11.18
C LYS A 266 14.69 -8.21 10.90
N ASN A 267 14.33 -7.21 10.09
CA ASN A 267 15.24 -6.11 9.78
C ASN A 267 15.44 -5.21 11.02
N LEU A 268 16.70 -5.01 11.41
CA LEU A 268 17.08 -4.20 12.57
C LEU A 268 16.85 -2.69 12.34
N ALA A 269 16.91 -2.22 11.10
CA ALA A 269 16.68 -0.82 10.76
C ALA A 269 15.20 -0.40 10.86
N VAL A 270 14.28 -1.37 10.90
CA VAL A 270 12.83 -1.10 10.98
C VAL A 270 12.42 -0.88 12.43
N GLN A 271 11.68 0.21 12.68
CA GLN A 271 11.23 0.57 14.02
C GLN A 271 10.20 -0.43 14.58
N ALA A 272 10.18 -0.61 15.90
CA ALA A 272 9.26 -1.52 16.61
C ALA A 272 7.77 -1.25 16.30
N ARG A 273 7.38 0.01 16.14
CA ARG A 273 6.01 0.40 15.75
C ARG A 273 5.62 -0.12 14.38
N THR A 274 6.50 0.06 13.40
CA THR A 274 6.31 -0.45 12.05
C THR A 274 6.24 -1.99 12.06
N LYS A 275 7.04 -2.66 12.89
CA LYS A 275 6.97 -4.12 13.05
C LYS A 275 5.63 -4.58 13.61
N LEU A 276 5.13 -3.94 14.66
CA LEU A 276 3.80 -4.22 15.22
C LEU A 276 2.70 -3.99 14.21
N PHE A 277 2.76 -2.86 13.49
CA PHE A 277 1.81 -2.54 12.44
C PHE A 277 1.81 -3.63 11.37
N VAL A 278 2.99 -4.02 10.85
CA VAL A 278 3.12 -5.08 9.85
C VAL A 278 2.55 -6.41 10.36
N CYS A 279 2.84 -6.81 11.60
CA CYS A 279 2.26 -8.03 12.19
C CYS A 279 0.73 -7.96 12.30
N GLY A 280 0.20 -6.87 12.84
CA GLY A 280 -1.25 -6.68 13.03
C GLY A 280 -1.99 -6.61 11.69
N SER A 281 -1.45 -5.85 10.74
CA SER A 281 -2.02 -5.76 9.39
C SER A 281 -1.91 -7.08 8.63
N MET A 282 -0.85 -7.88 8.81
CA MET A 282 -0.75 -9.20 8.17
C MET A 282 -1.77 -10.19 8.75
N LEU A 283 -1.98 -10.17 10.07
CA LEU A 283 -3.04 -10.97 10.71
C LEU A 283 -4.43 -10.58 10.21
N LEU A 284 -4.72 -9.28 10.15
CA LEU A 284 -5.96 -8.76 9.60
C LEU A 284 -6.13 -9.20 8.15
N THR A 285 -5.08 -9.07 7.34
CA THR A 285 -5.10 -9.48 5.93
C THR A 285 -5.39 -10.98 5.79
N ALA A 286 -4.77 -11.82 6.61
CA ALA A 286 -4.99 -13.27 6.60
C ALA A 286 -6.43 -13.64 7.00
N LEU A 287 -6.98 -12.98 8.03
CA LEU A 287 -8.36 -13.17 8.45
C LEU A 287 -9.35 -12.68 7.38
N SER A 288 -9.12 -11.49 6.83
CA SER A 288 -9.92 -10.94 5.74
C SER A 288 -9.87 -11.83 4.51
N PHE A 289 -8.70 -12.37 4.15
CA PHE A 289 -8.55 -13.30 3.03
C PHE A 289 -9.33 -14.60 3.23
N ALA A 290 -9.37 -15.14 4.46
CA ALA A 290 -10.17 -16.31 4.77
C ALA A 290 -11.68 -16.04 4.62
N LEU A 291 -12.14 -14.83 4.96
CA LEU A 291 -13.55 -14.45 4.84
C LEU A 291 -13.95 -14.02 3.43
N SER A 292 -13.06 -13.32 2.71
CA SER A 292 -13.25 -12.84 1.35
C SER A 292 -11.90 -12.59 0.68
N GLU A 293 -11.60 -13.36 -0.36
CA GLU A 293 -10.32 -13.25 -1.06
C GLU A 293 -10.05 -11.84 -1.60
N VAL A 294 -11.08 -11.19 -2.15
CA VAL A 294 -10.98 -9.85 -2.75
C VAL A 294 -10.58 -8.82 -1.69
N VAL A 295 -11.20 -8.89 -0.51
CA VAL A 295 -10.90 -8.01 0.61
C VAL A 295 -9.49 -8.28 1.13
N GLY A 296 -9.13 -9.56 1.30
CA GLY A 296 -7.79 -9.98 1.70
C GLY A 296 -6.69 -9.45 0.78
N VAL A 297 -6.83 -9.61 -0.54
CA VAL A 297 -5.84 -9.12 -1.52
C VAL A 297 -5.69 -7.60 -1.43
N ARG A 298 -6.79 -6.84 -1.27
CA ARG A 298 -6.74 -5.38 -1.10
C ARG A 298 -5.97 -4.97 0.16
N PHE A 299 -6.22 -5.61 1.29
CA PHE A 299 -5.45 -5.35 2.52
C PHE A 299 -3.97 -5.71 2.36
N ALA A 300 -3.66 -6.75 1.59
CA ALA A 300 -2.30 -7.20 1.37
C ALA A 300 -1.44 -6.14 0.66
N LEU A 301 -2.04 -5.30 -0.19
CA LEU A 301 -1.35 -4.17 -0.84
C LEU A 301 -0.88 -3.12 0.17
N TYR A 302 -1.66 -2.83 1.22
CA TYR A 302 -1.22 -1.93 2.29
C TYR A 302 -0.02 -2.51 3.07
N VAL A 303 -0.06 -3.81 3.37
CA VAL A 303 1.03 -4.51 4.05
C VAL A 303 2.29 -4.47 3.20
N LEU A 304 2.17 -4.83 1.91
CA LEU A 304 3.27 -4.84 0.96
C LEU A 304 3.89 -3.46 0.80
N GLY A 305 3.08 -2.43 0.58
CA GLY A 305 3.53 -1.04 0.44
C GLY A 305 4.30 -0.56 1.66
N SER A 306 3.76 -0.82 2.85
CA SER A 306 4.41 -0.47 4.13
C SER A 306 5.74 -1.20 4.31
N CYS A 307 5.80 -2.50 3.98
CA CYS A 307 7.01 -3.30 4.08
C CYS A 307 8.11 -2.84 3.11
N VAL A 308 7.76 -2.61 1.84
CA VAL A 308 8.71 -2.17 0.80
C VAL A 308 9.26 -0.80 1.15
N LEU A 309 8.39 0.13 1.53
CA LEU A 309 8.78 1.49 1.87
C LEU A 309 9.64 1.54 3.15
N ALA A 310 9.27 0.77 4.19
CA ALA A 310 10.03 0.71 5.44
C ALA A 310 11.40 0.04 5.29
N LYS A 311 11.50 -1.03 4.49
CA LYS A 311 12.77 -1.72 4.24
C LYS A 311 13.67 -0.99 3.24
N GLY A 312 13.07 -0.21 2.35
CA GLY A 312 13.77 0.32 1.19
C GLY A 312 13.78 -0.62 -0.02
N ALA A 313 13.19 -1.83 0.10
CA ALA A 313 13.23 -2.89 -0.92
C ALA A 313 12.42 -4.16 -0.57
N PHE A 314 12.50 -5.20 -1.43
CA PHE A 314 11.65 -6.38 -1.40
C PHE A 314 11.97 -7.40 -0.28
N LEU A 315 13.22 -7.84 -0.07
CA LEU A 315 13.53 -8.84 0.97
C LEU A 315 14.64 -8.41 1.95
N PHE A 316 15.76 -7.79 1.52
CA PHE A 316 16.91 -7.56 2.44
C PHE A 316 17.72 -6.26 2.28
N THR A 317 17.38 -5.38 1.34
CA THR A 317 18.33 -4.31 0.95
C THR A 317 18.31 -3.00 1.75
N GLY A 318 17.78 -3.03 2.97
CA GLY A 318 18.01 -1.96 3.95
C GLY A 318 19.36 -2.10 4.69
N GLN A 319 20.01 -3.27 4.62
CA GLN A 319 21.34 -3.49 5.18
C GLN A 319 22.41 -3.30 4.09
N SER A 320 23.30 -2.33 4.28
CA SER A 320 24.38 -2.00 3.33
C SER A 320 25.30 -3.18 3.02
N SER A 321 25.40 -4.16 3.92
CA SER A 321 26.20 -5.38 3.80
C SER A 321 25.46 -6.59 3.21
N SER A 322 24.18 -6.45 2.82
CA SER A 322 23.39 -7.60 2.35
C SER A 322 23.83 -8.06 0.95
N ARG A 323 24.29 -9.31 0.86
CA ARG A 323 24.65 -9.98 -0.41
C ARG A 323 23.47 -10.19 -1.35
N TYR A 324 22.24 -10.00 -0.88
CA TYR A 324 21.01 -10.31 -1.63
C TYR A 324 20.47 -9.13 -2.45
N ARG A 325 21.30 -8.11 -2.72
CA ARG A 325 20.83 -6.88 -3.36
C ARG A 325 20.28 -7.04 -4.76
N GLN A 326 20.88 -7.94 -5.54
CA GLN A 326 20.46 -8.24 -6.90
C GLN A 326 19.24 -9.16 -6.92
N VAL A 327 19.15 -10.09 -5.98
CA VAL A 327 18.00 -11.00 -5.81
C VAL A 327 16.73 -10.19 -5.52
N ASP A 328 16.82 -9.17 -4.66
CA ASP A 328 15.70 -8.25 -4.38
C ASP A 328 15.18 -7.53 -5.63
N VAL A 329 16.07 -7.13 -6.54
CA VAL A 329 15.70 -6.46 -7.80
C VAL A 329 15.00 -7.45 -8.73
N ILE A 330 15.53 -8.67 -8.86
CA ILE A 330 14.95 -9.71 -9.71
C ILE A 330 13.56 -10.10 -9.22
N PHE A 331 13.35 -10.26 -7.90
CA PHE A 331 12.03 -10.53 -7.35
C PHE A 331 11.06 -9.36 -7.51
N ALA A 332 11.54 -8.11 -7.40
CA ALA A 332 10.72 -6.95 -7.70
C ALA A 332 10.30 -6.91 -9.17
N VAL A 333 11.19 -7.25 -10.11
CA VAL A 333 10.89 -7.36 -11.54
C VAL A 333 9.94 -8.54 -11.82
N GLY A 334 10.14 -9.69 -11.18
CA GLY A 334 9.24 -10.85 -11.32
C GLY A 334 7.83 -10.56 -10.81
N TYR A 335 7.72 -9.92 -9.64
CA TYR A 335 6.44 -9.43 -9.12
C TYR A 335 5.80 -8.41 -10.06
N PHE A 336 6.60 -7.48 -10.59
CA PHE A 336 6.16 -6.48 -11.55
C PHE A 336 5.55 -7.12 -12.81
N CYS A 337 6.23 -8.10 -13.40
CA CYS A 337 5.71 -8.83 -14.55
C CYS A 337 4.40 -9.56 -14.24
N LEU A 338 4.27 -10.15 -13.04
CA LEU A 338 3.04 -10.83 -12.62
C LEU A 338 1.87 -9.85 -12.45
N VAL A 339 2.09 -8.71 -11.81
CA VAL A 339 1.07 -7.67 -11.63
C VAL A 339 0.65 -7.07 -12.98
N PHE A 340 1.61 -6.77 -13.87
CA PHE A 340 1.28 -6.28 -15.20
C PHE A 340 0.54 -7.31 -16.05
N MET A 341 0.92 -8.59 -15.98
CA MET A 341 0.18 -9.63 -16.67
C MET A 341 -1.26 -9.76 -16.15
N ASP A 342 -1.49 -9.61 -14.85
CA ASP A 342 -2.84 -9.61 -14.29
C ASP A 342 -3.65 -8.39 -14.75
N ILE A 343 -3.05 -7.19 -14.73
CA ILE A 343 -3.69 -5.95 -15.23
C ILE A 343 -4.02 -6.10 -16.73
N LEU A 344 -3.07 -6.55 -17.56
CA LEU A 344 -3.27 -6.71 -19.00
C LEU A 344 -4.31 -7.80 -19.33
N ARG A 345 -4.31 -8.91 -18.57
CA ARG A 345 -5.31 -9.97 -18.73
C ARG A 345 -6.72 -9.48 -18.38
N ASN A 346 -6.86 -8.67 -17.32
CA ASN A 346 -8.14 -8.12 -16.91
C ASN A 346 -8.61 -6.97 -17.82
N ALA A 347 -7.68 -6.22 -18.43
CA ALA A 347 -8.00 -5.19 -19.42
C ALA A 347 -8.39 -5.76 -20.79
N GLY A 348 -7.81 -6.90 -21.21
CA GLY A 348 -8.12 -7.56 -22.48
C GLY A 348 -9.38 -8.44 -22.48
N GLY A 349 -10.06 -8.55 -21.33
CA GLY A 349 -11.33 -9.28 -21.19
C GLY A 349 -12.58 -8.39 -21.27
N ALA A 350 -12.41 -7.09 -21.54
CA ALA A 350 -13.48 -6.11 -21.71
C ALA A 350 -13.83 -5.89 -23.19
#